data_AF-A0A9D5RFM3-F1
#
_entry.id   AF-A0A9D5RFM3-F1
#
_cell.length_a   1.000
_cell.length_b   1.000
_cell.length_c   1.000
_cell.angle_alpha   90.00
_cell.angle_beta   90.00
_cell.angle_gamma   90.00
#
_symmetry.space_group_name_H-M   'P 1'
#
loop_
_entity.id
_entity.type
_entity.pdbx_description
1 polymer ?
#
loop_
_entity_poly.entity_id
_entity_poly.type
_entity_poly.pdbx_seq_one_letter_code
_entity_poly.pdbx_strand_id
1 'polypeptide(L)' 'MILYVNAGASRDGNGSKAMPFRHIDDAARVAVAGDEIIVAPGIYREKVTPRHGGTEDRRIVYRSEEP' A
#
# COMPACT_ATOMS: atom_id res chain seq x y z
N MET A 1 5.56 -4.53 8.30
CA MET A 1 4.14 -4.99 8.38
C MET A 1 3.56 -5.07 6.98
N ILE A 2 2.42 -5.74 6.79
CA ILE A 2 1.76 -5.82 5.49
C ILE A 2 0.57 -4.86 5.46
N LEU A 3 0.54 -3.97 4.49
CA LEU A 3 -0.56 -3.06 4.18
C LEU A 3 -1.28 -3.54 2.92
N TYR A 4 -2.61 -3.46 2.93
CA TYR A 4 -3.45 -3.86 1.80
C TYR A 4 -4.11 -2.63 1.18
N VAL A 5 -4.12 -2.60 -0.15
CA VAL A 5 -4.77 -1.57 -0.96
C VAL A 5 -5.76 -2.24 -1.90
N ASN A 6 -6.98 -1.72 -1.96
CA ASN A 6 -8.02 -2.19 -2.87
C ASN A 6 -8.91 -1.01 -3.30
N ALA A 7 -8.83 -0.62 -4.58
CA ALA A 7 -9.65 0.45 -5.15
C ALA A 7 -11.17 0.20 -5.02
N GLY A 8 -11.58 -1.08 -5.00
CA GLY A 8 -12.96 -1.53 -4.88
C GLY A 8 -13.46 -1.65 -3.44
N ALA A 9 -12.66 -1.30 -2.43
CA ALA A 9 -13.13 -1.27 -1.05
C ALA A 9 -14.24 -0.22 -0.88
N SER A 10 -15.28 -0.58 -0.13
CA SER A 10 -16.50 0.23 0.02
C SER A 10 -16.31 1.52 0.84
N ARG A 11 -15.23 1.60 1.61
CA ARG A 11 -14.87 2.74 2.46
C ARG A 11 -13.36 2.80 2.65
N ASP A 12 -12.88 3.95 3.10
CA ASP A 12 -11.48 4.11 3.50
C ASP A 12 -11.19 3.21 4.72
N GLY A 13 -10.09 2.47 4.62
CA GLY A 13 -9.64 1.54 5.65
C GLY A 13 -8.36 1.99 6.33
N ASN A 14 -7.83 1.13 7.18
CA ASN A 14 -6.59 1.35 7.93
C ASN A 14 -5.40 0.56 7.36
N GLY A 15 -5.55 -0.02 6.17
CA GLY A 15 -4.52 -0.82 5.51
C GLY A 15 -4.44 -2.28 6.01
N SER A 16 -5.31 -2.70 6.93
CA SER A 16 -5.44 -4.12 7.27
C SER A 16 -6.13 -4.89 6.13
N LYS A 17 -5.98 -6.23 6.10
CA LYS A 17 -6.66 -7.05 5.09
C LYS A 17 -8.19 -6.93 5.14
N ALA A 18 -8.75 -6.75 6.34
CA ALA A 18 -10.20 -6.59 6.55
C ALA A 18 -10.71 -5.19 6.18
N MET A 19 -9.86 -4.17 6.29
CA MET A 19 -10.16 -2.79 5.94
C MET A 19 -8.98 -2.19 5.18
N PRO A 20 -8.80 -2.55 3.90
CA PRO A 20 -7.68 -2.07 3.09
C PRO A 20 -7.82 -0.57 2.81
N PHE A 21 -6.70 0.08 2.51
CA PHE A 21 -6.74 1.42 1.94
C PHE A 21 -7.36 1.39 0.55
N ARG A 22 -7.97 2.50 0.11
CA ARG A 22 -8.47 2.63 -1.26
C ARG A 22 -7.43 3.14 -2.25
N HIS A 23 -6.45 3.87 -1.75
CA HIS A 23 -5.41 4.54 -2.54
C HIS A 23 -4.04 3.97 -2.21
N ILE A 24 -3.18 3.86 -3.22
CA ILE A 24 -1.80 3.42 -3.04
C ILE A 24 -1.02 4.47 -2.24
N ASP A 25 -1.30 5.76 -2.47
CA ASP A 25 -0.65 6.87 -1.76
C ASP A 25 -0.92 6.87 -0.25
N ASP A 26 -2.11 6.46 0.20
CA ASP A 26 -2.41 6.37 1.63
C ASP A 26 -1.53 5.32 2.32
N ALA A 27 -1.34 4.17 1.68
CA ALA A 27 -0.38 3.17 2.15
C ALA A 27 1.06 3.69 2.10
N ALA A 28 1.45 4.37 1.01
CA ALA A 28 2.79 4.92 0.80
C ALA A 28 3.18 6.01 1.82
N ARG A 29 2.18 6.74 2.35
CA ARG A 29 2.39 7.79 3.36
C ARG A 29 2.67 7.24 4.75
N VAL A 30 2.15 6.07 5.09
CA VAL A 30 2.30 5.45 6.42
C VAL A 30 3.38 4.37 6.44
N ALA A 31 3.68 3.76 5.31
CA ALA A 31 4.69 2.72 5.22
C ALA A 31 6.07 3.22 5.64
N VAL A 32 6.79 2.37 6.38
CA VAL A 32 8.15 2.59 6.86
C VAL A 32 9.06 1.41 6.47
N ALA A 33 10.37 1.54 6.71
CA ALA A 33 11.36 0.54 6.33
C ALA A 33 10.98 -0.89 6.78
N GLY A 34 10.94 -1.83 5.83
CA GLY A 34 10.57 -3.23 6.04
C GLY A 34 9.07 -3.52 5.93
N ASP A 35 8.28 -2.54 5.49
CA ASP A 35 6.87 -2.76 5.16
C ASP A 35 6.67 -3.27 3.74
N GLU A 36 5.58 -3.99 3.55
CA GLU A 36 5.11 -4.45 2.24
C GLU A 36 3.70 -3.90 2.01
N ILE A 37 3.47 -3.37 0.81
CA ILE A 37 2.18 -2.88 0.34
C ILE A 37 1.70 -3.83 -0.75
N ILE A 38 0.60 -4.54 -0.47
CA ILE A 38 -0.07 -5.45 -1.39
C ILE A 38 -1.22 -4.71 -2.04
N VAL A 39 -1.18 -4.60 -3.37
CA VAL A 39 -2.16 -3.87 -4.17
C VAL A 39 -3.05 -4.87 -4.91
N ALA A 40 -4.34 -4.89 -4.59
CA ALA A 40 -5.33 -5.69 -5.29
C ALA A 40 -5.52 -5.18 -6.73
N PRO A 41 -5.93 -6.05 -7.67
CA PRO A 41 -6.17 -5.66 -9.06
C PRO A 41 -7.13 -4.47 -9.20
N GLY A 42 -6.79 -3.52 -10.06
CA GLY A 42 -7.60 -2.33 -10.29
C GLY A 42 -6.84 -1.22 -11.00
N ILE A 43 -7.58 -0.17 -11.39
CA ILE A 43 -7.00 1.03 -11.99
C ILE A 43 -6.94 2.13 -10.93
N TYR A 44 -5.72 2.52 -10.57
CA TYR A 44 -5.43 3.56 -9.59
C TYR A 44 -4.98 4.83 -10.33
N ARG A 45 -5.90 5.78 -10.52
CA ARG A 45 -5.60 7.08 -11.15
C ARG A 45 -5.15 8.09 -10.10
N GLU A 46 -3.90 7.97 -9.67
CA GLU A 46 -3.33 8.78 -8.60
C GLU A 46 -1.83 9.07 -8.81
N LYS A 47 -1.32 10.06 -8.09
CA LYS A 47 0.12 10.29 -7.95
C LYS A 47 0.56 9.72 -6.61
N VAL A 48 1.43 8.72 -6.65
CA VAL A 48 2.01 8.12 -5.44
C VAL A 48 3.25 8.91 -5.01
N THR A 49 3.26 9.36 -3.76
CA THR A 49 4.34 10.17 -3.17
C THR A 49 4.76 9.57 -1.82
N PRO A 50 5.63 8.54 -1.81
CA PRO A 50 6.10 7.92 -0.58
C PRO A 50 6.74 8.93 0.37
N ARG A 51 6.37 8.90 1.66
CA ARG A 51 6.88 9.84 2.66
C ARG A 51 8.18 9.38 3.31
N HIS A 52 8.37 8.07 3.41
CA HIS A 52 9.54 7.46 4.04
C HIS A 52 10.32 6.63 3.02
N GLY A 53 11.64 6.60 3.19
CA GLY A 53 12.51 5.68 2.47
C GLY A 53 12.69 4.37 3.22
N GLY A 54 12.97 3.30 2.49
CA GLY A 54 13.52 2.07 3.07
C GLY A 54 15.00 2.20 3.38
N THR A 55 15.56 1.19 4.04
CA THR A 55 17.02 1.00 4.16
C THR A 55 17.46 -0.16 3.27
N GLU A 56 18.77 -0.36 3.13
CA GLU A 56 19.36 -1.45 2.32
C GLU A 56 18.79 -2.83 2.69
N ASP A 57 18.71 -3.13 3.98
CA ASP A 57 18.20 -4.40 4.50
C ASP A 57 16.68 -4.40 4.72
N ARG A 58 16.05 -3.23 4.72
CA ARG A 58 14.62 -3.06 5.03
C ARG A 58 13.95 -2.13 4.02
N ARG A 59 13.82 -2.63 2.79
CA ARG A 59 13.11 -1.96 1.71
C ARG A 59 11.62 -1.83 2.05
N ILE A 60 10.99 -0.81 1.49
CA ILE A 60 9.53 -0.73 1.39
C ILE A 60 9.14 -1.38 0.07
N VAL A 61 8.42 -2.49 0.13
CA VAL A 61 8.10 -3.29 -1.07
C VAL A 61 6.67 -2.97 -1.51
N TYR A 62 6.51 -2.64 -2.79
CA TYR A 62 5.20 -2.47 -3.41
C TYR A 62 5.00 -3.65 -4.36
N ARG A 63 3.94 -4.41 -4.17
CA ARG A 63 3.68 -5.63 -4.94
C ARG A 63 2.21 -5.75 -5.30
N SER A 64 1.95 -6.25 -6.50
CA SER A 64 0.60 -6.67 -6.90
C SER A 64 0.20 -7.93 -6.12
N GLU A 65 -1.07 -8.01 -5.71
CA GLU A 65 -1.62 -9.23 -5.10
C GLU A 65 -1.58 -10.40 -6.08
N GLU A 66 -1.80 -10.12 -7.37
CA GLU A 66 -1.71 -11.08 -8.48
C GLU A 66 -0.44 -10.86 -9.32
N PRO A 67 0.20 -11.93 -9.84
CA PRO A 67 1.43 -11.83 -10.65
C PRO A 67 1.31 -11.04 -11.96
#